data_AF-A0A3B9MZC4-F1
#
_entry.id   AF-A0A3B9MZC4-F1
#
_cell.length_a   1.000
_cell.length_b   1.000
_cell.length_c   1.000
_cell.angle_alpha   90.00
_cell.angle_beta   90.00
_cell.angle_gamma   90.00
#
_symmetry.space_group_name_H-M   'P 1'
#
loop_
_entity.id
_entity.type
_entity.pdbx_description
1 polymer ?
#
loop_
_entity_poly.entity_id
_entity_poly.type
_entity_poly.pdbx_seq_one_letter_code
_entity_poly.pdbx_strand_id
1 'polypeptide(L)'
;MSYSFFKKSLILAVISLFLSGCYEDYLIISSDFKSGLITSDSSQIFFFHHLRAGQPPKGISRFPDGGVHKRIYENLSLYSFDIPTKSLVKIYDFGDIPFGSKLEYISLQNERIAFSVSPLMGWDWVKKQKTDSVFYNIFDKYGGFYEYNLNTKNTERIFTDGFYPTLSPDYKRILYLKRDSLNLSIWCFLKEDQHEELLINLNIDLPVISTLWRDNNSFYYSFDKKIFLFDLTSQTSLECDTKVCFIPNKLSIQEIKKLTKECTFKDWGFDLSEYFPKTKKEFINDIVVLNGNLNYRKAILEKFGNDLNNEEIGKIIKDMDSYQKKLEGYKQTEYGIYSKETKDLLKEYLD
;
A
#
# COMPACT_ATOMS: atom_id res chain seq x y z
N MET A 1 -54.68 -0.92 26.26
CA MET A 1 -53.26 -1.37 26.33
C MET A 1 -52.58 -0.65 27.47
N SER A 2 -51.93 -1.36 28.39
CA SER A 2 -51.31 -0.74 29.57
C SER A 2 -49.97 -0.11 29.23
N TYR A 3 -49.64 1.01 29.89
CA TYR A 3 -48.36 1.71 29.79
C TYR A 3 -47.12 0.79 29.95
N SER A 4 -47.26 -0.29 30.73
CA SER A 4 -46.24 -1.32 30.92
C SER A 4 -45.90 -2.09 29.63
N PHE A 5 -46.89 -2.37 28.78
CA PHE A 5 -46.67 -3.06 27.50
C PHE A 5 -45.89 -2.19 26.51
N PHE A 6 -46.23 -0.89 26.44
CA PHE A 6 -45.54 0.06 25.56
C PHE A 6 -44.07 0.25 25.98
N LYS A 7 -43.79 0.38 27.29
CA LYS A 7 -42.43 0.52 27.81
C LYS A 7 -41.55 -0.71 27.52
N LYS A 8 -42.10 -1.93 27.64
CA LYS A 8 -41.38 -3.16 27.32
C LYS A 8 -41.09 -3.30 25.83
N SER A 9 -42.05 -2.96 24.97
CA SER A 9 -41.88 -2.98 23.51
C SER A 9 -40.80 -1.99 23.05
N LEU A 10 -40.80 -0.77 23.61
CA LEU A 10 -39.77 0.24 23.32
C LEU A 10 -38.37 -0.23 23.72
N ILE A 11 -38.20 -0.80 24.91
CA ILE A 11 -36.91 -1.33 25.37
C ILE A 11 -36.42 -2.46 24.45
N LEU A 12 -37.31 -3.37 24.04
CA LEU A 12 -36.94 -4.46 23.14
C LEU A 12 -36.51 -3.96 21.75
N ALA A 13 -37.22 -2.96 21.22
CA ALA A 13 -36.88 -2.33 19.94
C ALA A 13 -35.55 -1.57 20.01
N VAL A 14 -35.27 -0.90 21.14
CA VAL A 14 -33.99 -0.22 21.37
C VAL A 14 -32.85 -1.23 21.49
N ILE A 15 -33.04 -2.32 22.24
CA ILE A 15 -32.04 -3.40 22.35
C ILE A 15 -31.80 -4.07 20.99
N SER A 16 -32.83 -4.35 20.19
CA SER A 16 -32.64 -4.96 18.88
C SER A 16 -31.87 -4.06 17.91
N LEU A 17 -32.06 -2.74 17.98
CA LEU A 17 -31.26 -1.77 17.25
C LEU A 17 -29.79 -1.77 17.70
N PHE A 18 -29.52 -1.95 18.99
CA PHE A 18 -28.14 -2.09 19.49
C PHE A 18 -27.48 -3.43 19.16
N LEU A 19 -28.27 -4.50 18.97
CA LEU A 19 -27.77 -5.81 18.56
C LEU A 19 -27.46 -5.89 17.06
N SER A 20 -28.09 -5.06 16.22
CA SER A 20 -27.68 -4.92 14.82
C SER A 20 -26.36 -4.15 14.75
N GLY A 21 -25.22 -4.85 14.69
CA GLY A 21 -23.89 -4.25 14.84
C GLY A 21 -23.62 -3.01 13.97
N CYS A 22 -22.80 -2.07 14.43
CA CYS A 22 -22.61 -0.74 13.81
C CYS A 22 -21.95 -0.73 12.41
N TYR A 23 -21.64 -1.89 11.84
CA TYR A 23 -20.93 -2.03 10.57
C TYR A 23 -21.72 -2.91 9.60
N GLU A 24 -21.48 -2.68 8.31
CA GLU A 24 -22.00 -3.52 7.24
C GLU A 24 -21.44 -4.93 7.33
N ASP A 25 -22.19 -5.87 6.78
CA ASP A 25 -21.81 -7.28 6.72
C ASP A 25 -20.89 -7.59 5.54
N TYR A 26 -20.26 -6.62 4.89
CA TYR A 26 -19.26 -6.85 3.85
C TYR A 26 -17.98 -6.05 4.13
N LEU A 27 -16.88 -6.44 3.49
CA LEU A 27 -15.62 -5.69 3.54
C LEU A 27 -15.48 -4.81 2.32
N ILE A 28 -14.94 -3.62 2.47
CA ILE A 28 -14.33 -2.86 1.36
C ILE A 28 -12.84 -3.19 1.36
N ILE A 29 -12.34 -3.73 0.25
CA ILE A 29 -10.92 -4.06 0.07
C ILE A 29 -10.29 -3.08 -0.91
N SER A 30 -9.21 -2.42 -0.51
CA SER A 30 -8.37 -1.60 -1.40
C SER A 30 -6.97 -2.17 -1.53
N SER A 31 -6.46 -2.15 -2.76
CA SER A 31 -5.18 -2.74 -3.17
C SER A 31 -4.43 -1.71 -3.99
N ASP A 32 -3.47 -1.05 -3.35
CA ASP A 32 -2.74 0.10 -3.89
C ASP A 32 -1.27 -0.27 -4.09
N PHE A 33 -0.70 0.12 -5.23
CA PHE A 33 0.72 -0.11 -5.56
C PHE A 33 1.48 1.21 -5.61
N LYS A 34 2.72 1.22 -5.14
CA LYS A 34 3.58 2.41 -5.09
C LYS A 34 5.03 2.07 -5.44
N SER A 35 5.73 3.09 -5.92
CA SER A 35 7.18 3.12 -6.14
C SER A 35 7.71 1.83 -6.79
N GLY A 36 7.29 1.59 -8.04
CA GLY A 36 7.70 0.43 -8.82
C GLY A 36 9.05 0.63 -9.50
N LEU A 37 9.93 -0.36 -9.42
CA LEU A 37 11.16 -0.48 -10.19
C LEU A 37 11.20 -1.81 -10.94
N ILE A 38 11.92 -1.82 -12.06
CA ILE A 38 12.26 -3.05 -12.81
C ILE A 38 13.79 -3.22 -12.84
N THR A 39 14.27 -4.46 -12.84
CA THR A 39 15.69 -4.76 -13.05
C THR A 39 16.12 -4.39 -14.47
N SER A 40 17.42 -4.15 -14.67
CA SER A 40 17.95 -3.77 -15.99
C SER A 40 17.75 -4.84 -17.08
N ASP A 41 17.69 -6.11 -16.70
CA ASP A 41 17.38 -7.25 -17.58
C ASP A 41 15.87 -7.49 -17.77
N SER A 42 15.03 -6.68 -17.12
CA SER A 42 13.57 -6.80 -17.15
C SER A 42 13.00 -8.15 -16.64
N SER A 43 13.77 -8.89 -15.85
CA SER A 43 13.34 -10.18 -15.29
C SER A 43 12.52 -10.04 -14.03
N GLN A 44 12.74 -8.98 -13.25
CA GLN A 44 12.16 -8.83 -11.92
C GLN A 44 11.70 -7.41 -11.65
N ILE A 45 10.59 -7.26 -10.92
CA ILE A 45 10.08 -5.97 -10.48
C ILE A 45 10.03 -5.90 -8.96
N PHE A 46 10.16 -4.69 -8.44
CA PHE A 46 10.05 -4.40 -7.01
C PHE A 46 9.06 -3.27 -6.80
N PHE A 47 8.19 -3.41 -5.81
CA PHE A 47 7.17 -2.41 -5.56
C PHE A 47 6.62 -2.53 -4.16
N PHE A 48 6.12 -1.42 -3.65
CA PHE A 48 5.30 -1.42 -2.45
C PHE A 48 3.87 -1.78 -2.79
N HIS A 49 3.27 -2.62 -1.96
CA HIS A 49 1.85 -2.97 -2.03
C HIS A 49 1.21 -2.68 -0.68
N HIS A 50 0.15 -1.87 -0.72
CA HIS A 50 -0.66 -1.50 0.44
C HIS A 50 -2.04 -2.13 0.28
N LEU A 51 -2.31 -3.14 1.12
CA LEU A 51 -3.57 -3.84 1.15
C LEU A 51 -4.34 -3.45 2.41
N ARG A 52 -5.60 -3.04 2.23
CA ARG A 52 -6.51 -2.68 3.32
C ARG A 52 -7.84 -3.38 3.15
N ALA A 53 -8.40 -3.85 4.25
CA ALA A 53 -9.78 -4.31 4.33
C ALA A 53 -10.46 -3.66 5.54
N GLY A 54 -11.65 -3.11 5.33
CA GLY A 54 -12.44 -2.52 6.41
C GLY A 54 -13.93 -2.72 6.21
N GLN A 55 -14.67 -2.86 7.31
CA GLN A 55 -16.13 -2.87 7.25
C GLN A 55 -16.63 -1.42 7.28
N PRO A 56 -17.41 -0.98 6.27
CA PRO A 56 -18.01 0.34 6.30
C PRO A 56 -19.04 0.43 7.45
N PRO A 57 -19.21 1.60 8.07
CA PRO A 57 -20.22 1.79 9.09
C PRO A 57 -21.64 1.74 8.48
N LYS A 58 -22.63 1.38 9.30
CA LYS A 58 -24.05 1.33 8.91
C LYS A 58 -24.93 2.13 9.86
N GLY A 59 -26.11 2.52 9.37
CA GLY A 59 -27.10 3.27 10.15
C GLY A 59 -26.54 4.61 10.67
N ILE A 60 -26.75 4.88 11.96
CA ILE A 60 -26.34 6.13 12.61
C ILE A 60 -24.81 6.33 12.63
N SER A 61 -24.03 5.25 12.57
CA SER A 61 -22.56 5.32 12.58
C SER A 61 -21.97 5.94 11.31
N ARG A 62 -22.79 6.18 10.27
CA ARG A 62 -22.38 6.92 9.06
C ARG A 62 -22.36 8.44 9.25
N PHE A 63 -22.96 8.99 10.30
CA PHE A 63 -23.04 10.45 10.47
C PHE A 63 -21.86 10.99 11.28
N PRO A 64 -21.35 12.21 10.97
CA PRO A 64 -21.77 13.10 9.90
C PRO A 64 -21.14 12.80 8.52
N ASP A 65 -19.91 12.29 8.48
CA ASP A 65 -19.07 12.30 7.27
C ASP A 65 -18.84 10.90 6.67
N GLY A 66 -19.87 10.07 6.65
CA GLY A 66 -19.78 8.66 6.23
C GLY A 66 -19.25 7.72 7.31
N GLY A 67 -18.75 8.25 8.43
CA GLY A 67 -18.24 7.49 9.57
C GLY A 67 -16.87 6.84 9.34
N VAL A 68 -16.31 6.23 10.39
CA VAL A 68 -15.01 5.56 10.32
C VAL A 68 -15.22 4.07 10.05
N HIS A 69 -14.55 3.54 9.03
CA HIS A 69 -14.57 2.11 8.76
C HIS A 69 -13.94 1.35 9.92
N LYS A 70 -14.52 0.20 10.30
CA LYS A 70 -13.82 -0.73 11.18
C LYS A 70 -12.69 -1.36 10.39
N ARG A 71 -11.45 -1.02 10.73
CA ARG A 71 -10.26 -1.65 10.14
C ARG A 71 -10.23 -3.12 10.53
N ILE A 72 -10.21 -4.00 9.53
CA ILE A 72 -10.13 -5.45 9.70
C ILE A 72 -8.73 -5.94 9.38
N TYR A 73 -8.12 -5.39 8.33
CA TYR A 73 -6.78 -5.71 7.92
C TYR A 73 -6.13 -4.48 7.29
N GLU A 74 -4.85 -4.27 7.58
CA GLU A 74 -4.01 -3.28 6.91
C GLU A 74 -2.58 -3.78 6.90
N ASN A 75 -1.96 -3.83 5.73
CA ASN A 75 -0.57 -4.18 5.60
C ASN A 75 0.10 -3.37 4.47
N LEU A 76 1.27 -2.80 4.76
CA LEU A 76 2.21 -2.33 3.76
C LEU A 76 3.40 -3.30 3.70
N SER A 77 3.70 -3.80 2.51
CA SER A 77 4.86 -4.67 2.32
C SER A 77 5.61 -4.29 1.05
N LEU A 78 6.92 -4.52 1.05
CA LEU A 78 7.76 -4.47 -0.14
C LEU A 78 7.80 -5.87 -0.75
N TYR A 79 7.47 -5.96 -2.05
CA TYR A 79 7.49 -7.21 -2.78
C TYR A 79 8.51 -7.20 -3.91
N SER A 80 8.97 -8.39 -4.24
CA SER A 80 9.62 -8.72 -5.50
C SER A 80 8.72 -9.65 -6.30
N PHE A 81 8.61 -9.41 -7.60
CA PHE A 81 7.90 -10.31 -8.51
C PHE A 81 8.81 -10.68 -9.67
N ASP A 82 9.07 -11.98 -9.80
CA ASP A 82 9.83 -12.57 -10.90
C ASP A 82 8.89 -12.78 -12.10
N ILE A 83 9.14 -12.05 -13.19
CA ILE A 83 8.25 -12.01 -14.35
C ILE A 83 8.22 -13.36 -15.09
N PRO A 84 9.36 -14.06 -15.33
CA PRO A 84 9.37 -15.35 -16.01
C PRO A 84 8.65 -16.46 -15.23
N THR A 85 8.91 -16.59 -13.93
CA THR A 85 8.36 -17.67 -13.10
C THR A 85 7.00 -17.34 -12.48
N LYS A 86 6.56 -16.08 -12.58
CA LYS A 86 5.36 -15.55 -11.91
C LYS A 86 5.40 -15.69 -10.39
N SER A 87 6.61 -15.75 -9.82
CA SER A 87 6.79 -15.91 -8.39
C SER A 87 6.76 -14.56 -7.68
N LEU A 88 5.88 -14.43 -6.69
CA LEU A 88 5.83 -13.29 -5.79
C LEU A 88 6.55 -13.62 -4.48
N VAL A 89 7.46 -12.74 -4.06
CA VAL A 89 8.19 -12.86 -2.80
C VAL A 89 8.02 -11.58 -1.99
N LYS A 90 7.57 -11.71 -0.74
CA LYS A 90 7.56 -10.59 0.21
C LYS A 90 8.98 -10.37 0.73
N ILE A 91 9.58 -9.22 0.42
CA ILE A 91 10.93 -8.83 0.87
C ILE A 91 10.90 -8.34 2.32
N TYR A 92 9.93 -7.47 2.63
CA TYR A 92 9.82 -6.87 3.95
C TYR A 92 8.37 -6.54 4.28
N ASP A 93 7.96 -6.84 5.50
CA ASP A 93 6.61 -6.62 6.01
C ASP A 93 6.62 -5.47 7.01
N PHE A 94 6.06 -4.32 6.64
CA PHE A 94 5.88 -3.21 7.56
C PHE A 94 4.61 -3.35 8.41
N GLY A 95 3.71 -4.29 8.11
CA GLY A 95 2.45 -4.47 8.82
C GLY A 95 1.53 -3.26 8.76
N ASP A 96 0.72 -3.08 9.81
CA ASP A 96 -0.15 -1.91 9.97
C ASP A 96 0.68 -0.68 10.38
N ILE A 97 0.71 0.31 9.50
CA ILE A 97 1.36 1.59 9.76
C ILE A 97 0.30 2.58 10.20
N PRO A 98 0.42 3.21 11.38
CA PRO A 98 -0.63 4.05 11.97
C PRO A 98 -0.78 5.43 11.29
N PHE A 99 -0.12 5.67 10.15
CA PHE A 99 -0.15 6.94 9.43
C PHE A 99 -1.09 6.88 8.24
N GLY A 100 -1.98 7.87 8.11
CA GLY A 100 -2.89 7.97 6.96
C GLY A 100 -2.16 8.26 5.64
N SER A 101 -1.08 9.06 5.69
CA SER A 101 -0.25 9.43 4.54
C SER A 101 1.21 9.10 4.78
N LYS A 102 1.85 8.50 3.78
CA LYS A 102 3.22 8.00 3.85
C LYS A 102 3.96 8.23 2.53
N LEU A 103 5.28 8.20 2.63
CA LEU A 103 6.24 8.35 1.55
C LEU A 103 7.00 7.03 1.45
N GLU A 104 6.66 6.23 0.45
CA GLU A 104 7.37 5.00 0.12
C GLU A 104 8.43 5.28 -0.95
N TYR A 105 9.66 4.85 -0.70
CA TYR A 105 10.75 5.04 -1.63
C TYR A 105 11.57 3.77 -1.76
N ILE A 106 12.00 3.53 -2.99
CA ILE A 106 12.87 2.44 -3.37
C ILE A 106 13.87 2.97 -4.39
N SER A 107 15.12 2.55 -4.25
CA SER A 107 16.16 2.69 -5.27
C SER A 107 16.79 1.32 -5.53
N LEU A 108 17.21 1.11 -6.77
CA LEU A 108 17.90 -0.11 -7.19
C LEU A 108 19.28 0.30 -7.71
N GLN A 109 20.32 -0.26 -7.11
CA GLN A 109 21.69 -0.13 -7.57
C GLN A 109 22.23 -1.54 -7.80
N ASN A 110 22.35 -1.93 -9.07
CA ASN A 110 22.75 -3.27 -9.50
C ASN A 110 21.92 -4.36 -8.80
N GLU A 111 22.52 -5.12 -7.87
CA GLU A 111 21.91 -6.26 -7.16
C GLU A 111 21.43 -5.90 -5.75
N ARG A 112 21.39 -4.61 -5.40
CA ARG A 112 20.99 -4.13 -4.07
C ARG A 112 19.88 -3.09 -4.16
N ILE A 113 18.94 -3.21 -3.24
CA ILE A 113 17.80 -2.31 -3.12
C ILE A 113 17.93 -1.53 -1.85
N ALA A 114 17.84 -0.20 -1.92
CA ALA A 114 17.66 0.63 -0.73
C ALA A 114 16.20 1.11 -0.69
N PHE A 115 15.55 1.02 0.46
CA PHE A 115 14.15 1.40 0.57
C PHE A 115 13.80 1.97 1.94
N SER A 116 12.73 2.76 1.99
CA SER A 116 12.25 3.40 3.20
C SER A 116 10.75 3.66 3.14
N VAL A 117 10.11 3.70 4.30
CA VAL A 117 8.75 4.22 4.47
C VAL A 117 8.80 5.30 5.53
N SER A 118 8.23 6.47 5.24
CA SER A 118 8.21 7.60 6.17
C SER A 118 6.82 8.24 6.22
N PRO A 119 6.38 8.81 7.36
CA PRO A 119 5.15 9.58 7.38
C PRO A 119 5.29 10.83 6.52
N LEU A 120 4.21 11.27 5.88
CA LEU A 120 4.23 12.50 5.05
C LEU A 120 4.63 13.74 5.85
N MET A 121 4.25 13.80 7.13
CA MET A 121 4.61 14.89 8.05
C MET A 121 6.10 14.88 8.46
N GLY A 122 6.86 13.88 8.02
CA GLY A 122 8.27 13.69 8.35
C GLY A 122 8.48 13.10 9.75
N TRP A 123 9.63 12.45 9.93
CA TRP A 123 9.99 11.84 11.21
C TRP A 123 10.25 12.86 12.32
N ASP A 124 10.60 14.10 12.00
CA ASP A 124 10.91 15.10 13.03
C ASP A 124 9.68 15.53 13.82
N TRP A 125 8.51 15.58 13.18
CA TRP A 125 7.27 15.83 13.90
C TRP A 125 7.03 14.73 14.94
N VAL A 126 7.22 13.47 14.55
CA VAL A 126 7.12 12.30 15.44
C VAL A 126 8.18 12.38 16.56
N LYS A 127 9.43 12.73 16.24
CA LYS A 127 10.50 12.92 17.24
C LYS A 127 10.23 14.08 18.20
N LYS A 128 9.58 15.16 17.77
CA LYS A 128 9.21 16.27 18.67
C LYS A 128 8.17 15.84 19.70
N GLN A 129 7.38 14.80 19.41
CA GLN A 129 6.45 14.16 20.35
C GLN A 129 7.12 13.09 21.23
N LYS A 130 8.47 13.03 21.31
CA LYS A 130 9.26 12.03 22.06
C LYS A 130 8.86 11.80 23.52
N THR A 131 8.10 12.71 24.13
CA THR A 131 7.55 12.53 25.48
C THR A 131 6.44 11.48 25.55
N ASP A 132 5.85 11.08 24.42
CA ASP A 132 4.87 10.01 24.33
C ASP A 132 5.53 8.72 23.78
N SER A 133 5.50 7.67 24.60
CA SER A 133 6.04 6.34 24.28
C SER A 133 5.51 5.75 22.97
N VAL A 134 4.30 6.11 22.55
CA VAL A 134 3.69 5.59 21.33
C VAL A 134 4.43 6.07 20.09
N PHE A 135 4.74 7.36 19.99
CA PHE A 135 5.44 7.91 18.82
C PHE A 135 6.90 7.45 18.74
N TYR A 136 7.56 7.26 19.88
CA TYR A 136 8.90 6.66 19.92
C TYR A 136 8.88 5.24 19.37
N ASN A 137 7.95 4.39 19.82
CA ASN A 137 7.83 3.01 19.34
C ASN A 137 7.51 2.94 17.85
N ILE A 138 6.69 3.88 17.34
CA ILE A 138 6.39 3.97 15.91
C ILE A 138 7.64 4.36 15.11
N PHE A 139 8.40 5.37 15.56
CA PHE A 139 9.66 5.76 14.93
C PHE A 139 10.69 4.64 14.98
N ASP A 140 10.85 3.99 16.13
CA ASP A 140 11.78 2.88 16.29
C ASP A 140 11.40 1.71 15.37
N LYS A 141 10.11 1.36 15.27
CA LYS A 141 9.64 0.25 14.44
C LYS A 141 9.73 0.51 12.94
N TYR A 142 9.41 1.72 12.48
CA TYR A 142 9.24 2.00 11.04
C TYR A 142 10.25 2.99 10.46
N GLY A 143 10.98 3.72 11.32
CA GLY A 143 11.90 4.78 10.92
C GLY A 143 13.13 4.30 10.18
N GLY A 144 13.65 5.19 9.35
CA GLY A 144 14.90 4.99 8.63
C GLY A 144 14.75 4.17 7.35
N PHE A 145 15.86 3.56 6.96
CA PHE A 145 15.97 2.85 5.69
C PHE A 145 16.67 1.50 5.81
N TYR A 146 16.33 0.67 4.84
CA TYR A 146 16.69 -0.73 4.76
C TYR A 146 17.43 -0.98 3.45
N GLU A 147 18.24 -2.01 3.47
CA GLU A 147 18.91 -2.54 2.30
C GLU A 147 18.52 -4.00 2.13
N TYR A 148 18.18 -4.39 0.90
CA TYR A 148 17.96 -5.78 0.52
C TYR A 148 18.97 -6.21 -0.54
N ASN A 149 19.67 -7.29 -0.27
CA ASN A 149 20.64 -7.89 -1.19
C ASN A 149 19.98 -9.03 -1.96
N LEU A 150 19.92 -8.90 -3.30
CA LEU A 150 19.22 -9.86 -4.16
C LEU A 150 19.86 -11.25 -4.15
N ASN A 151 21.18 -11.34 -4.01
CA ASN A 151 21.90 -12.60 -4.02
C ASN A 151 21.72 -13.38 -2.72
N THR A 152 21.85 -12.69 -1.58
CA THR A 152 21.75 -13.33 -0.26
C THR A 152 20.33 -13.43 0.25
N LYS A 153 19.40 -12.69 -0.38
CA LYS A 153 18.00 -12.52 0.07
C LYS A 153 17.89 -12.03 1.52
N ASN A 154 18.88 -11.24 1.97
CA ASN A 154 18.90 -10.68 3.31
C ASN A 154 18.47 -9.23 3.27
N THR A 155 17.61 -8.87 4.21
CA THR A 155 17.22 -7.49 4.48
C THR A 155 17.88 -7.03 5.77
N GLU A 156 18.58 -5.91 5.72
CA GLU A 156 19.17 -5.25 6.89
C GLU A 156 18.63 -3.83 7.04
N ARG A 157 18.37 -3.41 8.28
CA ARG A 157 18.11 -1.99 8.57
C ARG A 157 19.46 -1.32 8.73
N ILE A 158 19.76 -0.35 7.87
CA ILE A 158 21.07 0.30 7.87
C ILE A 158 21.11 1.45 8.87
N PHE A 159 20.05 2.25 8.87
CA PHE A 159 20.04 3.50 9.62
C PHE A 159 18.61 3.88 10.00
N THR A 160 18.44 4.59 11.12
CA THR A 160 17.12 4.86 11.71
C THR A 160 16.56 6.25 11.39
N ASP A 161 17.38 7.14 10.83
CA ASP A 161 17.00 8.54 10.60
C ASP A 161 17.11 8.93 9.12
N GLY A 162 16.15 9.72 8.64
CA GLY A 162 16.08 10.14 7.24
C GLY A 162 15.23 9.25 6.33
N PHE A 163 15.21 9.61 5.05
CA PHE A 163 14.33 9.05 4.01
C PHE A 163 14.96 9.16 2.62
N TYR A 164 14.40 8.44 1.64
CA TYR A 164 14.84 8.40 0.24
C TYR A 164 16.31 7.94 0.08
N PRO A 165 16.66 6.74 0.59
CA PRO A 165 18.01 6.20 0.49
C PRO A 165 18.38 5.85 -0.96
N THR A 166 19.60 6.21 -1.37
CA THR A 166 20.21 5.81 -2.65
C THR A 166 21.64 5.31 -2.43
N LEU A 167 21.93 4.10 -2.89
CA LEU A 167 23.23 3.45 -2.74
C LEU A 167 24.23 3.94 -3.78
N SER A 168 25.48 4.19 -3.35
CA SER A 168 26.58 4.43 -4.29
C SER A 168 26.86 3.19 -5.13
N PRO A 169 27.48 3.33 -6.32
CA PRO A 169 27.80 2.19 -7.18
C PRO A 169 28.67 1.12 -6.53
N ASP A 170 29.55 1.49 -5.60
CA ASP A 170 30.38 0.58 -4.80
C ASP A 170 29.72 0.09 -3.49
N TYR A 171 28.49 0.53 -3.22
CA TYR A 171 27.71 0.24 -2.02
C TYR A 171 28.34 0.66 -0.69
N LYS A 172 29.38 1.49 -0.70
CA LYS A 172 30.02 1.97 0.54
C LYS A 172 29.30 3.15 1.15
N ARG A 173 28.49 3.86 0.36
CA ARG A 173 27.82 5.11 0.74
C ARG A 173 26.33 5.04 0.46
N ILE A 174 25.56 5.71 1.30
CA ILE A 174 24.13 5.92 1.09
C ILE A 174 23.85 7.41 1.17
N LEU A 175 23.34 8.00 0.08
CA LEU A 175 22.74 9.33 0.16
C LEU A 175 21.32 9.20 0.63
N TYR A 176 20.91 10.09 1.51
CA TYR A 176 19.54 10.17 1.99
C TYR A 176 19.21 11.60 2.36
N LEU A 177 17.92 11.87 2.53
CA LEU A 177 17.42 13.15 2.97
C LEU A 177 17.14 13.12 4.45
N LYS A 178 17.52 14.18 5.15
CA LYS A 178 17.19 14.41 6.55
C LYS A 178 16.48 15.74 6.65
N ARG A 179 15.37 15.75 7.37
CA ARG A 179 14.71 16.98 7.76
C ARG A 179 15.14 17.29 9.20
N ASP A 180 15.36 18.55 9.50
CA ASP A 180 15.43 19.05 10.87
C ASP A 180 14.58 20.32 10.97
N SER A 181 13.42 20.16 11.60
CA SER A 181 12.41 21.21 11.69
C SER A 181 11.93 21.70 10.31
N LEU A 182 12.39 22.86 9.83
CA LEU A 182 12.03 23.43 8.53
C LEU A 182 13.16 23.28 7.49
N ASN A 183 14.28 22.67 7.85
CA ASN A 183 15.44 22.55 6.97
C ASN A 183 15.54 21.14 6.42
N LEU A 184 15.46 21.03 5.09
CA LEU A 184 15.78 19.81 4.37
C LEU A 184 17.26 19.82 3.97
N SER A 185 17.92 18.67 4.11
CA SER A 185 19.35 18.51 3.86
C SER A 185 19.66 17.15 3.24
N ILE A 186 20.73 17.11 2.45
CA ILE A 186 21.26 15.88 1.85
C ILE A 186 22.44 15.43 2.69
N TRP A 187 22.38 14.17 3.13
CA TRP A 187 23.38 13.54 3.97
C TRP A 187 23.95 12.31 3.27
N CYS A 188 25.16 11.94 3.67
CA CYS A 188 25.83 10.72 3.26
C CYS A 188 26.08 9.85 4.50
N PHE A 189 25.69 8.58 4.43
CA PHE A 189 26.06 7.57 5.42
C PHE A 189 27.20 6.71 4.87
N LEU A 190 28.32 6.68 5.56
CA LEU A 190 29.49 5.85 5.28
C LEU A 190 29.33 4.51 6.02
N LYS A 191 29.10 3.42 5.28
CA LYS A 191 28.77 2.12 5.88
C LYS A 191 29.93 1.50 6.67
N GLU A 192 31.15 1.64 6.20
CA GLU A 192 32.34 1.05 6.85
C GLU A 192 32.58 1.66 8.24
N ASP A 193 32.46 2.98 8.35
CA ASP A 193 32.72 3.73 9.59
C ASP A 193 31.46 3.96 10.44
N GLN A 194 30.29 3.59 9.93
CA GLN A 194 28.98 3.90 10.52
C GLN A 194 28.82 5.40 10.83
N HIS A 195 29.33 6.24 9.92
CA HIS A 195 29.41 7.69 10.10
C HIS A 195 28.45 8.44 9.18
N GLU A 196 27.90 9.56 9.65
CA GLU A 196 27.03 10.46 8.89
C GLU A 196 27.74 11.78 8.59
N GLU A 197 27.66 12.22 7.34
CA GLU A 197 28.19 13.51 6.89
C GLU A 197 27.08 14.35 6.27
N LEU A 198 26.93 15.59 6.74
CA LEU A 198 26.08 16.59 6.10
C LEU A 198 26.79 17.09 4.84
N LEU A 199 26.18 16.91 3.67
CA LEU A 199 26.75 17.35 2.41
C LEU A 199 26.18 18.69 1.95
N ILE A 200 24.85 18.82 1.97
CA ILE A 200 24.15 20.01 1.45
C ILE A 200 23.02 20.38 2.40
N ASN A 201 23.03 21.61 2.89
CA ASN A 201 21.89 22.20 3.58
C ASN A 201 21.11 23.10 2.62
N LEU A 202 19.86 22.73 2.34
CA LEU A 202 19.04 23.44 1.35
C LEU A 202 18.17 24.54 1.99
N ASN A 203 18.05 24.59 3.32
CA ASN A 203 17.26 25.58 4.06
C ASN A 203 15.84 25.79 3.49
N ILE A 204 15.17 24.70 3.11
CA ILE A 204 13.80 24.70 2.56
C ILE A 204 12.89 23.71 3.29
N ASP A 205 11.58 24.01 3.30
CA ASP A 205 10.53 23.11 3.82
C ASP A 205 9.93 22.19 2.72
N LEU A 206 10.28 22.42 1.45
CA LEU A 206 9.65 21.70 0.35
C LEU A 206 10.06 20.22 0.29
N PRO A 207 9.11 19.29 0.12
CA PRO A 207 9.34 17.86 0.35
C PRO A 207 9.96 17.10 -0.83
N VAL A 208 10.28 17.75 -1.95
CA VAL A 208 10.65 17.05 -3.19
C VAL A 208 12.03 17.43 -3.66
N ILE A 209 13.01 16.65 -3.19
CA ILE A 209 14.34 16.55 -3.79
C ILE A 209 14.48 15.12 -4.26
N SER A 210 15.05 14.95 -5.45
CA SER A 210 15.50 13.64 -5.91
C SER A 210 17.02 13.65 -5.96
N THR A 211 17.64 12.55 -5.58
CA THR A 211 19.09 12.31 -5.67
C THR A 211 19.35 11.10 -6.55
N LEU A 212 20.47 11.10 -7.26
CA LEU A 212 20.92 9.98 -8.09
C LEU A 212 22.44 9.98 -8.18
N TRP A 213 23.08 8.88 -7.81
CA TRP A 213 24.51 8.72 -8.00
C TRP A 213 24.91 8.73 -9.48
N ARG A 214 25.98 9.46 -9.80
CA ARG A 214 26.62 9.41 -11.12
C ARG A 214 27.76 8.39 -11.11
N ASP A 215 28.59 8.47 -10.08
CA ASP A 215 29.73 7.60 -9.80
C ASP A 215 30.00 7.60 -8.28
N ASN A 216 31.10 7.02 -7.80
CA ASN A 216 31.38 6.93 -6.36
C ASN A 216 31.74 8.28 -5.70
N ASN A 217 32.05 9.30 -6.49
CA ASN A 217 32.53 10.60 -6.03
C ASN A 217 31.58 11.75 -6.37
N SER A 218 30.48 11.50 -7.07
CA SER A 218 29.54 12.54 -7.45
C SER A 218 28.11 12.03 -7.62
N PHE A 219 27.16 12.93 -7.38
CA PHE A 219 25.73 12.65 -7.53
C PHE A 219 24.97 13.86 -8.05
N TYR A 220 23.88 13.59 -8.75
CA TYR A 220 22.91 14.58 -9.14
C TYR A 220 21.90 14.80 -8.03
N TYR A 221 21.46 16.04 -7.86
CA TYR A 221 20.26 16.37 -7.09
C TYR A 221 19.42 17.42 -7.81
N SER A 222 18.10 17.34 -7.63
CA SER A 222 17.17 18.34 -8.17
C SER A 222 16.67 19.29 -7.08
N PHE A 223 16.77 20.58 -7.31
CA PHE A 223 16.23 21.61 -6.42
C PHE A 223 15.69 22.78 -7.24
N ASP A 224 14.51 23.29 -6.88
CA ASP A 224 13.85 24.41 -7.57
C ASP A 224 13.80 24.27 -9.10
N LYS A 225 13.40 23.08 -9.57
CA LYS A 225 13.35 22.68 -11.00
C LYS A 225 14.70 22.71 -11.73
N LYS A 226 15.80 22.99 -11.03
CA LYS A 226 17.17 22.91 -11.53
C LYS A 226 17.81 21.59 -11.12
N ILE A 227 18.80 21.17 -11.89
CA ILE A 227 19.59 19.98 -11.61
C ILE A 227 21.00 20.43 -11.31
N PHE A 228 21.58 19.85 -10.26
CA PHE A 228 22.93 20.13 -9.83
C PHE A 228 23.72 18.83 -9.78
N LEU A 229 25.01 18.89 -10.10
CA LEU A 229 25.98 17.84 -9.85
C LEU A 229 26.81 18.25 -8.65
N PHE A 230 26.79 17.45 -7.59
CA PHE A 230 27.65 17.61 -6.42
C PHE A 230 28.87 16.70 -6.55
N ASP A 231 30.06 17.27 -6.40
CA ASP A 231 31.32 16.53 -6.30
C ASP A 231 31.73 16.41 -4.83
N LEU A 232 31.87 15.16 -4.34
CA LEU A 232 32.22 14.85 -2.95
C LEU A 232 33.66 15.22 -2.59
N THR A 233 34.56 15.27 -3.58
CA THR A 233 35.99 15.55 -3.35
C THR A 233 36.22 17.04 -3.16
N SER A 234 35.67 17.87 -4.06
CA SER A 234 35.77 19.33 -3.94
C SER A 234 34.71 19.94 -3.04
N GLN A 235 33.66 19.18 -2.67
CA GLN A 235 32.47 19.64 -1.96
C GLN A 235 31.80 20.83 -2.65
N THR A 236 31.68 20.77 -3.98
CA THR A 236 31.09 21.83 -4.80
C THR A 236 29.89 21.34 -5.59
N SER A 237 28.86 22.18 -5.70
CA SER A 237 27.73 21.98 -6.62
C SER A 237 27.91 22.79 -7.90
N LEU A 238 27.61 22.16 -9.04
CA LEU A 238 27.53 22.82 -10.34
C LEU A 238 26.12 22.60 -10.94
N GLU A 239 25.45 23.69 -11.30
CA GLU A 239 24.18 23.61 -12.04
C GLU A 239 24.43 22.97 -13.41
N CYS A 240 23.53 22.08 -13.82
CA CYS A 240 23.63 21.29 -15.04
C CYS A 240 22.40 21.49 -15.92
N ASP A 241 22.61 21.71 -17.22
CA ASP A 241 21.52 21.79 -18.21
C ASP A 241 21.03 20.41 -18.69
N THR A 242 21.58 19.33 -18.13
CA THR A 242 21.28 17.95 -18.55
C THR A 242 19.98 17.47 -17.94
N LYS A 243 19.13 16.83 -18.77
CA LYS A 243 17.95 16.10 -18.27
C LYS A 243 18.40 14.81 -17.58
N VAL A 244 18.18 14.71 -16.27
CA VAL A 244 18.50 13.51 -15.47
C VAL A 244 17.21 12.78 -15.11
N CYS A 245 17.18 11.47 -15.35
CA CYS A 245 16.11 10.59 -14.85
C CYS A 245 16.47 10.09 -13.45
N PHE A 246 15.95 10.73 -12.40
CA PHE A 246 16.29 10.42 -11.01
C PHE A 246 15.80 9.07 -10.49
N ILE A 247 14.89 8.42 -11.23
CA ILE A 247 14.39 7.09 -10.90
C ILE A 247 14.58 6.24 -12.16
N PRO A 248 15.82 5.82 -12.46
CA PRO A 248 16.04 4.90 -13.56
C PRO A 248 15.24 3.63 -13.30
N ASN A 249 14.73 3.02 -14.37
CA ASN A 249 13.91 1.81 -14.30
C ASN A 249 12.59 1.96 -13.54
N LYS A 250 12.05 3.18 -13.43
CA LYS A 250 10.71 3.38 -12.88
C LYS A 250 9.67 2.60 -13.70
N LEU A 251 8.88 1.78 -13.01
CA LEU A 251 7.77 1.04 -13.58
C LEU A 251 6.44 1.70 -13.20
N SER A 252 5.51 1.78 -14.14
CA SER A 252 4.21 2.38 -13.87
C SER A 252 3.32 1.47 -13.01
N ILE A 253 2.40 2.05 -12.26
CA ILE A 253 1.42 1.31 -11.46
C ILE A 253 0.54 0.41 -12.36
N GLN A 254 0.24 0.85 -13.58
CA GLN A 254 -0.56 0.08 -14.53
C GLN A 254 0.18 -1.18 -14.99
N GLU A 255 1.49 -1.07 -15.24
CA GLU A 255 2.33 -2.23 -15.59
C GLU A 255 2.46 -3.21 -14.43
N ILE A 256 2.65 -2.72 -13.20
CA ILE A 256 2.65 -3.58 -12.00
C ILE A 256 1.35 -4.37 -11.92
N LYS A 257 0.19 -3.68 -11.96
CA LYS A 257 -1.13 -4.33 -11.92
C LYS A 257 -1.31 -5.36 -13.03
N LYS A 258 -0.82 -5.08 -14.24
CA LYS A 258 -0.87 -6.01 -15.37
C LYS A 258 0.00 -7.25 -15.12
N LEU A 259 1.22 -7.07 -14.62
CA LEU A 259 2.16 -8.16 -14.37
C LEU A 259 1.72 -9.06 -13.21
N THR A 260 1.10 -8.49 -12.18
CA THR A 260 0.68 -9.19 -10.96
C THR A 260 -0.82 -9.50 -10.94
N LYS A 261 -1.51 -9.49 -12.08
CA LYS A 261 -2.97 -9.68 -12.16
C LYS A 261 -3.45 -11.05 -11.62
N GLU A 262 -2.58 -12.05 -11.74
CA GLU A 262 -2.81 -13.45 -11.33
C GLU A 262 -2.56 -13.67 -9.84
N CYS A 263 -1.91 -12.71 -9.14
CA CYS A 263 -1.72 -12.80 -7.70
C CYS A 263 -3.05 -12.64 -6.96
N THR A 264 -3.29 -13.54 -6.02
CA THR A 264 -4.46 -13.58 -5.13
C THR A 264 -4.26 -12.70 -3.90
N PHE A 265 -5.34 -12.32 -3.22
CA PHE A 265 -5.24 -11.65 -1.92
C PHE A 265 -4.48 -12.47 -0.87
N LYS A 266 -4.52 -13.81 -0.98
CA LYS A 266 -3.75 -14.69 -0.12
C LYS A 266 -2.25 -14.58 -0.38
N ASP A 267 -1.82 -14.42 -1.64
CA ASP A 267 -0.41 -14.18 -1.98
C ASP A 267 0.10 -12.86 -1.36
N TRP A 268 -0.80 -11.88 -1.21
CA TRP A 268 -0.55 -10.60 -0.52
C TRP A 268 -0.69 -10.69 1.02
N GLY A 269 -0.93 -11.89 1.57
CA GLY A 269 -1.04 -12.16 3.00
C GLY A 269 -2.43 -11.97 3.62
N PHE A 270 -3.50 -11.88 2.82
CA PHE A 270 -4.87 -11.74 3.31
C PHE A 270 -5.72 -12.98 2.99
N ASP A 271 -6.03 -13.80 4.01
CA ASP A 271 -7.03 -14.87 3.91
C ASP A 271 -8.40 -14.35 4.36
N LEU A 272 -9.35 -14.27 3.42
CA LEU A 272 -10.68 -13.73 3.66
C LEU A 272 -11.41 -14.41 4.84
N SER A 273 -11.29 -15.74 4.97
CA SER A 273 -12.04 -16.48 6.01
C SER A 273 -11.43 -16.35 7.41
N GLU A 274 -10.13 -16.03 7.49
CA GLU A 274 -9.45 -15.77 8.76
C GLU A 274 -9.91 -14.42 9.33
N TYR A 275 -9.94 -13.39 8.48
CA TYR A 275 -10.24 -12.02 8.92
C TYR A 275 -11.73 -11.68 8.92
N PHE A 276 -12.54 -12.40 8.14
CA PHE A 276 -13.97 -12.12 8.00
C PHE A 276 -14.79 -13.40 7.85
N PRO A 277 -15.05 -14.11 8.96
CA PRO A 277 -15.71 -15.41 8.92
C PRO A 277 -17.17 -15.27 8.54
N LYS A 278 -17.53 -15.89 7.40
CA LYS A 278 -18.89 -16.12 6.92
C LYS A 278 -19.01 -17.52 6.33
N THR A 279 -20.24 -18.00 6.20
CA THR A 279 -20.52 -19.23 5.46
C THR A 279 -20.38 -19.01 3.95
N LYS A 280 -20.07 -20.07 3.18
CA LYS A 280 -20.03 -20.04 1.70
C LYS A 280 -21.31 -19.44 1.12
N LYS A 281 -22.47 -19.79 1.69
CA LYS A 281 -23.78 -19.28 1.27
C LYS A 281 -23.91 -17.76 1.44
N GLU A 282 -23.46 -17.21 2.56
CA GLU A 282 -23.48 -15.76 2.80
C GLU A 282 -22.54 -15.02 1.84
N PHE A 283 -21.35 -15.56 1.59
CA PHE A 283 -20.42 -14.98 0.62
C PHE A 283 -20.96 -15.01 -0.82
N ILE A 284 -21.59 -16.11 -1.23
CA ILE A 284 -22.26 -16.18 -2.55
C ILE A 284 -23.37 -15.13 -2.64
N ASN A 285 -24.15 -14.94 -1.57
CA ASN A 285 -25.16 -13.90 -1.54
C ASN A 285 -24.53 -12.51 -1.71
N ASP A 286 -23.39 -12.23 -1.06
CA ASP A 286 -22.66 -10.97 -1.23
C ASP A 286 -22.25 -10.74 -2.70
N ILE A 287 -21.78 -11.78 -3.41
CA ILE A 287 -21.50 -11.70 -4.86
C ILE A 287 -22.74 -11.26 -5.64
N VAL A 288 -23.92 -11.75 -5.27
CA VAL A 288 -25.18 -11.44 -5.96
C VAL A 288 -25.68 -10.03 -5.66
N VAL A 289 -25.65 -9.58 -4.40
CA VAL A 289 -26.41 -8.39 -3.97
C VAL A 289 -25.57 -7.11 -3.92
N LEU A 290 -24.25 -7.20 -3.74
CA LEU A 290 -23.41 -6.02 -3.58
C LEU A 290 -23.41 -5.15 -4.84
N ASN A 291 -23.34 -3.83 -4.70
CA ASN A 291 -23.19 -2.91 -5.83
C ASN A 291 -21.78 -2.34 -5.80
N GLY A 292 -20.93 -2.70 -6.76
CA GLY A 292 -19.51 -2.37 -6.73
C GLY A 292 -18.65 -3.37 -5.94
N ASN A 293 -17.53 -2.88 -5.42
CA ASN A 293 -16.62 -3.63 -4.54
C ASN A 293 -16.02 -4.92 -5.16
N LEU A 294 -15.48 -4.76 -6.35
CA LEU A 294 -14.86 -5.83 -7.13
C LEU A 294 -13.81 -6.61 -6.33
N ASN A 295 -12.95 -5.94 -5.57
CA ASN A 295 -11.89 -6.61 -4.80
C ASN A 295 -12.43 -7.58 -3.76
N TYR A 296 -13.51 -7.23 -3.04
CA TYR A 296 -14.14 -8.15 -2.10
C TYR A 296 -14.75 -9.36 -2.80
N ARG A 297 -15.43 -9.15 -3.94
CA ARG A 297 -15.95 -10.25 -4.76
C ARG A 297 -14.84 -11.15 -5.31
N LYS A 298 -13.73 -10.57 -5.79
CA LYS A 298 -12.55 -11.31 -6.22
C LYS A 298 -11.98 -12.13 -5.07
N ALA A 299 -11.86 -11.59 -3.87
CA ALA A 299 -11.42 -12.33 -2.68
C ALA A 299 -12.36 -13.52 -2.34
N ILE A 300 -13.67 -13.37 -2.53
CA ILE A 300 -14.63 -14.46 -2.37
C ILE A 300 -14.41 -15.55 -3.44
N LEU A 301 -14.24 -15.15 -4.70
CA LEU A 301 -14.01 -16.08 -5.81
C LEU A 301 -12.67 -16.81 -5.68
N GLU A 302 -11.59 -16.12 -5.29
CA GLU A 302 -10.31 -16.76 -4.99
C GLU A 302 -10.43 -17.79 -3.86
N LYS A 303 -11.32 -17.56 -2.88
CA LYS A 303 -11.53 -18.47 -1.76
C LYS A 303 -12.37 -19.69 -2.11
N PHE A 304 -13.46 -19.50 -2.85
CA PHE A 304 -14.49 -20.54 -3.05
C PHE A 304 -14.70 -20.93 -4.51
N GLY A 305 -14.10 -20.24 -5.47
CA GLY A 305 -14.33 -20.43 -6.91
C GLY A 305 -14.05 -21.87 -7.36
N ASN A 306 -12.95 -22.45 -6.88
CA ASN A 306 -12.60 -23.85 -7.16
C ASN A 306 -13.56 -24.87 -6.51
N ASP A 307 -14.34 -24.45 -5.51
CA ASP A 307 -15.36 -25.30 -4.86
C ASP A 307 -16.73 -25.15 -5.51
N LEU A 308 -16.88 -24.32 -6.55
CA LEU A 308 -18.14 -24.12 -7.26
C LEU A 308 -18.16 -25.01 -8.51
N ASN A 309 -19.25 -25.76 -8.70
CA ASN A 309 -19.47 -26.46 -9.96
C ASN A 309 -20.17 -25.56 -11.00
N ASN A 310 -20.23 -26.02 -12.26
CA ASN A 310 -20.81 -25.26 -13.37
C ASN A 310 -22.29 -24.90 -13.15
N GLU A 311 -23.06 -25.74 -12.45
CA GLU A 311 -24.46 -25.46 -12.11
C GLU A 311 -24.56 -24.32 -11.07
N GLU A 312 -23.71 -24.36 -10.05
CA GLU A 312 -23.62 -23.30 -9.03
C GLU A 312 -23.20 -21.96 -9.66
N ILE A 313 -22.17 -21.95 -10.51
CA ILE A 313 -21.73 -20.74 -11.22
C ILE A 313 -22.86 -20.19 -12.10
N GLY A 314 -23.50 -21.05 -12.90
CA GLY A 314 -24.62 -20.66 -13.75
C GLY A 314 -25.79 -20.08 -12.95
N LYS A 315 -26.08 -20.66 -11.79
CA LYS A 315 -27.08 -20.15 -10.84
C LYS A 315 -26.71 -18.77 -10.30
N ILE A 316 -25.46 -18.56 -9.87
CA ILE A 316 -24.99 -17.26 -9.36
C ILE A 316 -25.16 -16.16 -10.42
N ILE A 317 -24.75 -16.42 -11.67
CA ILE A 317 -24.91 -15.46 -12.78
C ILE A 317 -26.38 -15.13 -13.02
N LYS A 318 -27.26 -16.15 -13.03
CA LYS A 318 -28.70 -15.96 -13.17
C LYS A 318 -29.32 -15.17 -12.02
N ASP A 319 -28.85 -15.39 -10.80
CA ASP A 319 -29.29 -14.67 -9.61
C ASP A 319 -28.83 -13.19 -9.68
N MET A 320 -27.61 -12.93 -10.17
CA MET A 320 -27.11 -11.57 -10.43
C MET A 320 -27.94 -10.85 -11.51
N ASP A 321 -28.29 -11.51 -12.62
CA ASP A 321 -29.15 -10.93 -13.67
C ASP A 321 -30.56 -10.64 -13.16
N SER A 322 -31.09 -11.55 -12.34
CA SER A 322 -32.40 -11.41 -11.71
C SER A 322 -32.41 -10.28 -10.70
N TYR A 323 -31.34 -10.11 -9.92
CA TYR A 323 -31.16 -8.98 -9.01
C TYR A 323 -31.06 -7.66 -9.77
N GLN A 324 -30.27 -7.58 -10.85
CA GLN A 324 -30.18 -6.40 -11.71
C GLN A 324 -31.56 -5.99 -12.27
N LYS A 325 -32.39 -6.95 -12.69
CA LYS A 325 -33.75 -6.69 -13.20
C LYS A 325 -34.72 -6.16 -12.14
N LYS A 326 -34.48 -6.44 -10.86
CA LYS A 326 -35.26 -5.90 -9.73
C LYS A 326 -34.87 -4.47 -9.36
N LEU A 327 -33.68 -4.02 -9.74
CA LEU A 327 -33.27 -2.64 -9.57
C LEU A 327 -33.92 -1.77 -10.63
N GLU A 328 -34.17 -0.50 -10.30
CA GLU A 328 -34.81 0.47 -11.20
C GLU A 328 -33.89 1.66 -11.49
N GLY A 329 -34.04 2.23 -12.68
CA GLY A 329 -33.37 3.46 -13.10
C GLY A 329 -31.84 3.37 -13.03
N TYR A 330 -31.20 4.37 -12.43
CA TYR A 330 -29.75 4.48 -12.39
C TYR A 330 -29.07 3.30 -11.65
N LYS A 331 -29.72 2.73 -10.62
CA LYS A 331 -29.14 1.63 -9.82
C LYS A 331 -28.99 0.35 -10.65
N GLN A 332 -29.94 0.11 -11.56
CA GLN A 332 -29.87 -1.02 -12.49
C GLN A 332 -28.68 -0.88 -13.44
N THR A 333 -28.48 0.31 -13.99
CA THR A 333 -27.36 0.61 -14.88
C THR A 333 -26.02 0.51 -14.14
N GLU A 334 -25.92 1.12 -12.96
CA GLU A 334 -24.72 1.10 -12.12
C GLU A 334 -24.34 -0.34 -11.73
N TYR A 335 -25.30 -1.13 -11.25
CA TYR A 335 -25.07 -2.54 -10.96
C TYR A 335 -24.64 -3.31 -12.20
N GLY A 336 -25.27 -3.06 -13.36
CA GLY A 336 -24.88 -3.68 -14.63
C GLY A 336 -23.43 -3.43 -15.02
N ILE A 337 -22.95 -2.19 -14.80
CA ILE A 337 -21.56 -1.80 -15.05
C ILE A 337 -20.62 -2.52 -14.08
N TYR A 338 -20.86 -2.41 -12.77
CA TYR A 338 -19.95 -2.96 -11.77
C TYR A 338 -19.97 -4.49 -11.67
N SER A 339 -21.09 -5.13 -12.00
CA SER A 339 -21.21 -6.59 -11.95
C SER A 339 -20.63 -7.31 -13.15
N LYS A 340 -20.37 -6.60 -14.26
CA LYS A 340 -19.86 -7.19 -15.51
C LYS A 340 -18.56 -7.97 -15.28
N GLU A 341 -17.57 -7.32 -14.66
CA GLU A 341 -16.26 -7.93 -14.42
C GLU A 341 -16.35 -9.14 -13.48
N THR A 342 -17.23 -9.09 -12.46
CA THR A 342 -17.51 -10.25 -11.61
C THR A 342 -18.10 -11.43 -12.40
N LYS A 343 -19.01 -11.16 -13.35
CA LYS A 343 -19.59 -12.21 -14.20
C LYS A 343 -18.56 -12.80 -15.16
N ASP A 344 -17.65 -11.97 -15.67
CA ASP A 344 -16.59 -12.44 -16.55
C ASP A 344 -15.59 -13.32 -15.78
N LEU A 345 -15.18 -12.91 -14.57
CA LEU A 345 -14.39 -13.74 -13.66
C LEU A 345 -15.07 -15.07 -13.33
N LEU A 346 -16.38 -15.07 -13.06
CA LEU A 346 -17.13 -16.31 -12.80
C LEU A 346 -17.09 -17.28 -14.00
N LYS A 347 -17.08 -16.78 -15.24
CA LYS A 347 -17.01 -17.63 -16.44
C LYS A 347 -15.64 -18.25 -16.63
N GLU A 348 -14.57 -17.61 -16.15
CA GLU A 348 -13.21 -18.20 -16.18
C GLU A 348 -13.11 -19.49 -15.34
N TYR A 349 -14.05 -19.73 -14.40
CA TYR A 349 -14.15 -20.98 -13.64
C TYR A 349 -15.03 -22.05 -14.31
N LEU A 350 -15.61 -21.78 -15.49
CA LEU A 350 -16.38 -22.78 -16.26
C LEU A 350 -15.49 -23.57 -17.24
N ASP A 351 -14.33 -23.02 -17.58
CA ASP A 351 -13.32 -23.59 -18.49
C ASP A 351 -12.37 -24.51 -17.72
#